data_AF-A0A6I2FZK9-F1
#
_entry.id   AF-A0A6I2FZK9-F1
#
_cell.length_a   1.000
_cell.length_b   1.000
_cell.length_c   1.000
_cell.angle_alpha   90.00
_cell.angle_beta   90.00
_cell.angle_gamma   90.00
#
_symmetry.space_group_name_H-M   'P 1'
#
loop_
_entity.id
_entity.type
_entity.pdbx_description
1 polymer ?
#
loop_
_entity_poly.entity_id
_entity_poly.type
_entity_poly.pdbx_seq_one_letter_code
_entity_poly.pdbx_strand_id
1 'polypeptide(L)'
;MAFDHRGALVTVIRVLLIALGLWLGWYGISLLLDMNPVDLRSVALWFAGGILLHDGVFAPIAATLGVAARRMLPASWWAPVACGAVCTVTLLLIAVPVIGRAGALRTNPTILDRDYVLGLLISIAMVWALVIAITIRRTRTTPAEIS
;
A
#
# COMPACT_ATOMS: atom_id res chain seq x y z
N MET A 1 -32.66 17.93 19.70
CA MET A 1 -31.53 17.73 20.64
C MET A 1 -30.50 16.66 20.21
N ALA A 2 -30.83 15.67 19.35
CA ALA A 2 -29.88 14.61 18.97
C ALA A 2 -28.72 15.01 18.01
N PHE A 3 -28.84 16.11 17.27
CA PHE A 3 -27.81 16.57 16.32
C PHE A 3 -26.61 17.25 16.98
N ASP A 4 -26.83 17.89 18.13
CA ASP A 4 -25.81 18.65 18.87
C ASP A 4 -24.70 17.73 19.42
N HIS A 5 -25.07 16.54 19.89
CA HIS A 5 -24.13 15.57 20.45
C HIS A 5 -23.19 14.96 19.40
N ARG A 6 -23.65 14.79 18.14
CA ARG A 6 -22.79 14.28 17.06
C ARG A 6 -21.72 15.30 16.68
N GLY A 7 -22.06 16.59 16.62
CA GLY A 7 -21.10 17.67 16.35
C GLY A 7 -20.06 17.85 17.45
N ALA A 8 -20.50 17.79 18.71
CA ALA A 8 -19.61 17.81 19.88
C ALA A 8 -18.67 16.59 19.88
N LEU A 9 -19.19 15.38 19.64
CA LEU A 9 -18.41 14.14 19.59
C LEU A 9 -17.36 14.16 18.47
N VAL A 10 -17.70 14.63 17.26
CA VAL A 10 -16.74 14.77 16.15
C VAL A 10 -15.65 15.78 16.48
N THR A 11 -16.01 16.90 17.13
CA THR A 11 -15.03 17.92 17.55
C THR A 11 -14.09 17.36 18.61
N VAL A 12 -14.62 16.68 19.62
CA VAL A 12 -13.81 16.03 20.67
C VAL A 12 -12.87 15.00 20.07
N ILE A 13 -13.36 14.10 19.20
CA ILE A 13 -12.51 13.12 18.52
C ILE A 13 -11.41 13.82 17.73
N ARG A 14 -11.72 14.88 16.99
CA ARG A 14 -10.72 15.62 16.21
C ARG A 14 -9.64 16.23 17.10
N VAL A 15 -10.04 16.86 18.21
CA VAL A 15 -9.09 17.44 19.18
C VAL A 15 -8.21 16.35 19.79
N LEU A 16 -8.79 15.22 20.18
CA LEU A 16 -8.04 14.08 20.72
C LEU A 16 -7.04 13.53 19.69
N LEU A 17 -7.45 13.39 18.43
CA LEU A 17 -6.58 12.92 17.34
C LEU A 17 -5.42 13.92 17.08
N ILE A 18 -5.70 15.22 17.11
CA ILE A 18 -4.66 16.25 16.95
C ILE A 18 -3.69 16.20 18.14
N ALA A 19 -4.20 16.17 19.37
CA ALA A 19 -3.39 16.12 20.58
C ALA A 19 -2.51 14.86 20.60
N LEU A 20 -3.09 13.70 20.26
CA LEU A 20 -2.37 12.44 20.15
C LEU A 20 -1.30 12.50 19.05
N GLY A 21 -1.62 13.05 17.88
CA GLY A 21 -0.68 13.22 16.78
C GLY A 21 0.50 14.12 17.14
N LEU A 22 0.24 15.25 17.81
CA LEU A 22 1.28 16.14 18.31
C LEU A 22 2.15 15.47 19.38
N TRP A 23 1.53 14.74 20.30
CA TRP A 23 2.25 14.01 21.34
C TRP A 23 3.16 12.92 20.76
N LEU A 24 2.64 12.12 19.81
CA LEU A 24 3.43 11.11 19.09
C LEU A 24 4.57 11.74 18.28
N GLY A 25 4.31 12.86 17.60
CA GLY A 25 5.32 13.60 16.85
C GLY A 25 6.44 14.13 17.74
N TRP A 26 6.08 14.75 18.87
CA TRP A 26 7.02 15.19 19.89
C TRP A 26 7.87 14.02 20.41
N TYR A 27 7.23 12.92 20.80
CA TYR A 27 7.91 11.73 21.31
C TYR A 27 8.89 11.13 20.29
N GLY A 28 8.46 11.00 19.03
CA GLY A 28 9.32 10.53 17.95
C GLY A 28 10.53 11.43 17.73
N ILE A 29 10.34 12.76 17.73
CA ILE A 29 11.44 13.72 17.60
C ILE A 29 12.40 13.63 18.78
N SER A 30 11.91 13.51 20.02
CA SER A 30 12.79 13.34 21.18
C SER A 30 13.66 12.09 21.05
N LEU A 31 13.08 10.96 20.60
CA LEU A 31 13.83 9.72 20.38
C LEU A 31 14.92 9.90 19.31
N LEU A 32 14.66 10.67 18.25
CA LEU A 32 15.65 10.94 17.20
C LEU A 32 16.78 11.83 17.69
N LEU A 33 16.48 12.84 18.52
CA LEU A 33 17.48 13.76 19.05
C LEU A 33 18.41 13.09 20.08
N ASP A 34 17.96 12.03 20.73
CA ASP A 34 18.78 11.21 21.64
C ASP A 34 19.73 10.25 20.89
N MET A 35 19.61 10.11 19.57
CA MET A 35 20.49 9.25 18.77
C MET A 35 21.87 9.86 18.55
N ASN A 36 22.88 9.00 18.36
CA ASN A 36 24.19 9.43 17.89
C ASN A 36 24.07 10.09 16.49
N PRO A 37 24.81 11.19 16.20
CA PRO A 37 24.82 11.85 14.89
C PRO A 37 24.91 10.96 13.65
N VAL A 38 25.58 9.81 13.72
CA VAL A 38 25.69 8.87 12.60
C VAL A 38 24.33 8.23 12.29
N ASP A 39 23.63 7.75 13.31
CA ASP A 39 22.32 7.12 13.17
C ASP A 39 21.27 8.15 12.73
N LEU A 40 21.33 9.36 13.30
CA LEU A 40 20.43 10.45 12.91
C LEU A 40 20.60 10.82 11.42
N ARG A 41 21.84 10.88 10.91
CA ARG A 41 22.10 11.10 9.48
C ARG A 41 21.58 9.96 8.62
N SER A 42 21.76 8.71 9.07
CA SER A 42 21.25 7.53 8.36
C SER A 42 19.73 7.59 8.25
N VAL A 43 19.03 7.86 9.35
CA VAL A 43 17.56 8.05 9.37
C VAL A 43 17.14 9.18 8.44
N ALA A 44 17.81 10.34 8.52
CA ALA A 44 17.48 11.49 7.68
C ALA A 44 17.65 11.17 6.18
N LEU A 45 18.74 10.49 5.80
CA LEU A 45 18.98 10.07 4.41
C LEU A 45 17.96 9.04 3.94
N TRP A 46 17.60 8.07 4.79
CA TRP A 46 16.60 7.06 4.45
C TRP A 46 15.21 7.70 4.29
N PHE A 47 14.85 8.62 5.18
CA PHE A 47 13.57 9.33 5.14
C PHE A 47 13.47 10.22 3.90
N ALA A 48 14.49 11.06 3.66
CA ALA A 48 14.54 11.92 2.49
C ALA A 48 14.59 11.11 1.18
N GLY A 49 15.43 10.07 1.13
CA GLY A 49 15.55 9.19 -0.03
C GLY A 49 14.25 8.44 -0.32
N GLY A 50 13.57 7.94 0.71
CA GLY A 50 12.28 7.26 0.59
C GLY A 50 11.19 8.18 0.03
N ILE A 51 11.06 9.41 0.56
CA ILE A 51 10.11 10.41 0.06
C ILE A 51 10.43 10.77 -1.40
N LEU A 52 11.70 11.07 -1.69
CA LEU A 52 12.09 11.51 -3.03
C LEU A 52 11.88 10.40 -4.06
N LEU A 53 12.19 9.14 -3.72
CA LEU A 53 11.91 7.98 -4.55
C LEU A 53 10.40 7.78 -4.75
N HIS A 54 9.61 7.89 -3.67
CA HIS A 54 8.17 7.75 -3.74
C HIS A 54 7.52 8.80 -4.65
N ASP A 55 7.78 10.08 -4.39
CA ASP A 55 7.13 11.17 -5.08
C ASP A 55 7.72 11.41 -6.47
N GLY A 56 9.02 11.16 -6.64
CA GLY A 56 9.72 11.31 -7.91
C GLY A 56 9.54 10.14 -8.87
N VAL A 57 9.31 8.92 -8.37
CA VAL A 57 9.25 7.70 -9.22
C VAL A 57 7.90 7.00 -9.11
N PHE A 58 7.45 6.64 -7.92
CA PHE A 58 6.21 5.88 -7.77
C PHE A 58 4.98 6.71 -8.16
N ALA A 59 4.89 7.96 -7.74
CA ALA A 59 3.74 8.81 -8.08
C ALA A 59 3.61 9.04 -9.61
N PRO A 60 4.66 9.38 -10.38
CA PRO A 60 4.57 9.49 -11.83
C PRO A 60 4.24 8.17 -12.52
N ILE A 61 4.83 7.05 -12.09
CA ILE A 61 4.52 5.73 -12.65
C ILE A 61 3.05 5.37 -12.37
N ALA A 62 2.57 5.56 -11.15
CA ALA A 62 1.19 5.30 -10.79
C ALA A 62 0.22 6.19 -11.57
N ALA A 63 0.54 7.47 -11.74
CA ALA A 63 -0.26 8.41 -12.51
C ALA A 63 -0.31 8.02 -14.00
N THR A 64 0.83 7.72 -14.61
CA THR A 64 0.91 7.31 -16.03
C THR A 64 0.18 6.00 -16.28
N LEU A 65 0.37 4.99 -15.42
CA LEU A 65 -0.36 3.71 -15.50
C LEU A 65 -1.87 3.91 -15.28
N GLY A 66 -2.26 4.75 -14.32
CA GLY A 66 -3.67 5.06 -14.05
C GLY A 66 -4.35 5.76 -15.23
N VAL A 67 -3.68 6.71 -15.87
CA VAL A 67 -4.16 7.40 -17.07
C VAL A 67 -4.24 6.44 -18.27
N ALA A 68 -3.18 5.65 -18.51
CA ALA A 68 -3.15 4.68 -19.59
C ALA A 68 -4.26 3.63 -19.42
N ALA A 69 -4.40 3.07 -18.21
CA ALA A 69 -5.44 2.12 -17.87
C ALA A 69 -6.84 2.71 -18.07
N ARG A 70 -7.08 3.96 -17.65
CA ARG A 70 -8.37 4.63 -17.85
C ARG A 70 -8.70 4.88 -19.33
N ARG A 71 -7.70 5.06 -20.19
CA ARG A 71 -7.88 5.22 -21.64
C ARG A 71 -8.11 3.89 -22.37
N MET A 72 -7.54 2.80 -21.87
CA MET A 72 -7.58 1.49 -22.53
C MET A 72 -8.70 0.58 -22.02
N LEU A 73 -9.12 0.72 -20.76
CA LEU A 73 -10.09 -0.16 -20.13
C LEU A 73 -11.50 0.43 -20.15
N PRO A 74 -12.56 -0.40 -20.29
CA PRO A 74 -13.93 0.02 -20.03
C PRO A 74 -14.10 0.53 -18.58
N ALA A 75 -14.97 1.52 -18.38
CA ALA A 75 -15.20 2.12 -17.05
C ALA A 75 -15.58 1.09 -15.98
N SER A 76 -16.31 0.04 -16.36
CA SER A 76 -16.72 -1.04 -15.45
C SER A 76 -15.55 -1.93 -14.96
N TRP A 77 -14.42 -1.92 -15.66
CA TRP A 77 -13.25 -2.76 -15.35
C TRP A 77 -12.24 -2.03 -14.47
N TRP A 78 -12.32 -0.71 -14.38
CA TRP A 78 -11.30 0.12 -13.74
C TRP A 78 -11.13 -0.20 -12.25
N ALA A 79 -12.22 -0.24 -11.48
CA ALA A 79 -12.13 -0.45 -10.02
C ALA A 79 -11.55 -1.82 -9.62
N PRO A 80 -12.00 -2.97 -10.18
CA PRO A 80 -11.38 -4.26 -9.88
C PRO A 80 -9.90 -4.33 -10.29
N VAL A 81 -9.55 -3.80 -11.46
CA VAL A 81 -8.17 -3.80 -11.98
C VAL A 81 -7.26 -2.93 -11.12
N ALA A 82 -7.72 -1.75 -10.68
CA ALA A 82 -6.96 -0.88 -9.77
C ALA A 82 -6.67 -1.59 -8.44
N CYS A 83 -7.66 -2.25 -7.84
CA CYS A 83 -7.44 -3.05 -6.63
C CYS A 83 -6.43 -4.18 -6.86
N GLY A 84 -6.55 -4.91 -7.97
CA GLY A 84 -5.62 -5.98 -8.34
C GLY A 84 -4.18 -5.49 -8.51
N ALA A 85 -4.00 -4.34 -9.16
CA ALA A 85 -2.70 -3.71 -9.33
C ALA A 85 -2.09 -3.29 -7.99
N VAL A 86 -2.86 -2.65 -7.10
CA VAL A 86 -2.40 -2.28 -5.75
C VAL A 86 -1.98 -3.53 -4.97
N CYS A 87 -2.81 -4.57 -4.93
CA CYS A 87 -2.47 -5.83 -4.26
C CYS A 87 -1.18 -6.46 -4.83
N THR A 88 -0.99 -6.42 -6.16
CA THR A 88 0.21 -6.95 -6.82
C THR A 88 1.46 -6.17 -6.40
N VAL A 89 1.40 -4.83 -6.41
CA VAL A 89 2.52 -3.98 -5.98
C VAL A 89 2.84 -4.22 -4.51
N THR A 90 1.83 -4.31 -3.63
CA THR A 90 2.04 -4.62 -2.21
C THR A 90 2.71 -5.98 -2.01
N LEU A 91 2.26 -7.02 -2.73
CA LEU A 91 2.88 -8.34 -2.67
C LEU A 91 4.35 -8.31 -3.12
N LEU A 92 4.65 -7.58 -4.20
CA LEU A 92 6.03 -7.42 -4.68
C LEU A 92 6.90 -6.70 -3.63
N LEU A 93 6.43 -5.59 -3.07
CA LEU A 93 7.17 -4.82 -2.07
C LEU A 93 7.49 -5.64 -0.82
N ILE A 94 6.53 -6.45 -0.36
CA ILE A 94 6.74 -7.33 0.81
C ILE A 94 7.65 -8.52 0.45
N ALA A 95 7.56 -9.04 -0.78
CA ALA A 95 8.34 -10.21 -1.19
C ALA A 95 9.82 -9.89 -1.47
N VAL A 96 10.16 -8.69 -1.97
CA VAL A 96 11.54 -8.27 -2.27
C VAL A 96 12.53 -8.56 -1.13
N PRO A 97 12.31 -8.14 0.13
CA PRO A 97 13.24 -8.43 1.23
C PRO A 97 13.28 -9.91 1.62
N VAL A 98 12.19 -10.66 1.38
CA VAL A 98 12.12 -12.10 1.71
C VAL A 98 12.90 -12.93 0.70
N ILE A 99 12.69 -12.67 -0.59
CA ILE A 99 13.40 -13.35 -1.69
C ILE A 99 14.89 -12.95 -1.67
N GLY A 100 15.21 -11.67 -1.46
CA GLY A 100 16.59 -11.20 -1.40
C GLY A 100 17.40 -11.77 -0.23
N ARG A 101 16.73 -12.32 0.79
CA ARG A 101 17.38 -13.01 1.92
C ARG A 101 17.36 -14.53 1.78
N ALA A 102 16.73 -15.10 0.75
CA ALA A 102 16.66 -16.54 0.53
C ALA A 102 18.08 -17.14 0.50
N GLY A 103 18.33 -18.15 1.35
CA GLY A 103 19.63 -18.80 1.52
C GLY A 103 20.62 -18.13 2.50
N ALA A 104 20.28 -16.99 3.13
CA ALA A 104 21.18 -16.30 4.07
C ALA A 104 21.43 -17.06 5.40
N LEU A 105 20.55 -18.00 5.76
CA LEU A 105 20.62 -18.81 6.99
C LEU A 105 20.81 -20.29 6.65
N ARG A 106 21.99 -20.65 6.11
CA ARG A 106 22.35 -22.05 5.79
C ARG A 106 22.33 -22.98 7.02
N THR A 107 22.47 -22.43 8.22
CA THR A 107 22.58 -23.19 9.48
C THR A 107 21.23 -23.68 10.03
N ASN A 108 20.10 -23.18 9.51
CA ASN A 108 18.77 -23.64 9.90
C ASN A 108 17.92 -23.91 8.65
N PRO A 109 17.99 -25.13 8.09
CA PRO A 109 17.35 -25.46 6.82
C PRO A 109 15.82 -25.38 6.85
N THR A 110 15.17 -25.24 8.00
CA THR A 110 13.69 -25.27 8.09
C THR A 110 13.03 -23.90 7.90
N ILE A 111 13.74 -22.80 8.12
CA ILE A 111 13.13 -21.44 8.10
C ILE A 111 13.06 -20.86 6.69
N LEU A 112 13.93 -21.31 5.77
CA LEU A 112 14.16 -20.63 4.48
C LEU A 112 14.24 -21.59 3.28
N ASP A 113 13.66 -22.78 3.39
CA ASP A 113 13.56 -23.78 2.32
C ASP A 113 12.22 -23.67 1.54
N ARG A 114 11.37 -22.72 1.91
CA ARG A 114 10.13 -22.48 1.18
C ARG A 114 10.42 -21.72 -0.11
N ASP A 115 9.86 -22.20 -1.22
CA ASP A 115 9.89 -21.47 -2.49
C ASP A 115 9.00 -20.21 -2.41
N TYR A 116 9.59 -19.11 -1.95
CA TYR A 116 8.92 -17.80 -1.84
C TYR A 116 8.57 -17.22 -3.21
N VAL A 117 9.29 -17.61 -4.27
CA VAL A 117 8.98 -17.18 -5.64
C VAL A 117 7.68 -17.86 -6.08
N LEU A 118 7.57 -19.17 -5.88
CA LEU A 118 6.35 -19.92 -6.16
C LEU A 118 5.16 -19.39 -5.33
N GLY A 119 5.37 -19.13 -4.04
CA GLY A 119 4.35 -18.54 -3.17
C GLY A 119 3.87 -17.16 -3.65
N LEU A 120 4.79 -16.31 -4.11
CA LEU A 120 4.46 -15.01 -4.70
C LEU A 120 3.66 -15.17 -6.00
N LEU A 121 4.10 -16.05 -6.91
CA LEU A 121 3.42 -16.30 -8.18
C LEU A 121 1.99 -16.81 -7.96
N ILE A 122 1.80 -17.75 -7.04
CA ILE A 122 0.47 -18.25 -6.66
C ILE A 122 -0.40 -17.13 -6.10
N SER A 123 0.15 -16.27 -5.25
CA SER A 123 -0.58 -15.14 -4.65
C SER A 123 -1.03 -14.14 -5.71
N ILE A 124 -0.15 -13.77 -6.64
CA ILE A 124 -0.47 -12.88 -7.76
C ILE A 124 -1.53 -13.53 -8.65
N ALA A 125 -1.38 -14.81 -8.99
CA ALA A 125 -2.35 -15.55 -9.80
C ALA A 125 -3.74 -15.55 -9.14
N MET A 126 -3.82 -15.78 -7.82
CA MET A 126 -5.07 -15.74 -7.07
C MET A 126 -5.73 -14.35 -7.10
N VAL A 127 -4.95 -13.28 -6.91
CA VAL A 127 -5.44 -11.89 -7.01
C VAL A 127 -6.07 -11.65 -8.38
N TRP A 128 -5.37 -11.99 -9.46
CA TRP A 128 -5.87 -11.73 -10.80
C TRP A 128 -7.04 -12.64 -11.21
N ALA A 129 -7.09 -13.88 -10.71
CA ALA A 129 -8.26 -14.74 -10.87
C ALA A 129 -9.51 -14.10 -10.27
N LEU A 130 -9.41 -13.50 -9.07
CA LEU A 130 -10.51 -12.79 -8.43
C LEU A 130 -10.90 -11.52 -9.20
N VAL A 131 -9.92 -10.74 -9.68
CA VAL A 131 -10.16 -9.55 -10.50
C VAL A 131 -10.95 -9.90 -11.77
N ILE A 132 -10.54 -10.96 -12.47
CA ILE A 132 -11.23 -11.46 -13.67
C ILE A 132 -12.66 -11.88 -13.33
N ALA A 133 -12.84 -12.67 -12.26
CA ALA A 133 -14.15 -13.13 -11.84
C ALA A 133 -15.11 -11.97 -11.51
N ILE A 134 -14.64 -10.96 -10.78
CA ILE A 134 -15.43 -9.76 -10.45
C ILE A 134 -15.76 -8.95 -11.72
N THR A 135 -14.77 -8.77 -12.60
CA THR A 135 -14.94 -7.99 -13.83
C THR A 135 -15.98 -8.63 -14.75
N ILE A 136 -15.91 -9.95 -14.96
CA ILE A 136 -16.90 -10.70 -15.76
C ILE A 136 -18.30 -10.61 -15.13
N ARG A 137 -18.41 -10.67 -13.80
CA ARG A 137 -19.71 -10.52 -13.12
C ARG A 137 -20.31 -9.14 -13.35
N ARG A 138 -19.50 -8.08 -13.31
CA ARG A 138 -19.94 -6.69 -13.49
C ARG A 138 -20.36 -6.36 -14.93
N THR A 139 -19.70 -6.97 -15.92
CA THR A 139 -20.11 -6.78 -17.33
C THR A 139 -21.44 -7.45 -17.63
N ARG A 140 -21.73 -8.59 -17.01
CA ARG A 140 -23.01 -9.31 -17.19
C ARG A 140 -24.20 -8.61 -16.54
N THR A 141 -23.98 -7.78 -15.52
CA THR A 141 -25.04 -7.02 -14.82
C THR A 141 -25.36 -5.68 -15.48
N THR A 142 -24.77 -5.35 -16.63
CA THR A 142 -25.15 -4.17 -17.43
C THR A 142 -25.87 -4.58 -18.73
N PRO A 143 -27.15 -5.03 -18.71
CA PRO A 143 -27.97 -5.15 -19.93
C PRO A 143 -28.94 -3.97 -20.12
N ALA A 144 -28.87 -3.36 -21.31
CA ALA A 144 -29.94 -2.72 -22.10
C ALA A 144 -30.90 -1.69 -21.45
N GLU A 145 -30.43 -0.45 -21.29
CA GLU A 145 -31.23 0.77 -21.47
C GLU A 145 -30.41 1.57 -22.51
N ILE A 146 -30.81 1.84 -23.75
CA ILE A 146 -31.99 2.56 -24.22
C ILE A 146 -32.21 2.18 -25.70
N SER A 147 -33.44 1.83 -26.08
CA SER A 147 -33.97 1.91 -27.45
C SER A 147 -34.78 3.20 -27.60
#